data_AF-A0A8J7M867-F1
#
_entry.id   AF-A0A8J7M867-F1
#
_cell.length_a   1.000
_cell.length_b   1.000
_cell.length_c   1.000
_cell.angle_alpha   90.00
_cell.angle_beta   90.00
_cell.angle_gamma   90.00
#
_symmetry.space_group_name_H-M   'P 1'
#
loop_
_entity.id
_entity.type
_entity.pdbx_description
1 polymer ?
#
loop_
_entity_poly.entity_id
_entity_poly.type
_entity_poly.pdbx_seq_one_letter_code
_entity_poly.pdbx_strand_id
1 'polypeptide(L)'
;MIGGLLLGALGDAGPRAADFHEIWEARCIACHGHAGDFVRERLTLEGDTVQGRDGRDIVPFLKRHRGGLSDAEVDLFVQVMSRQIAADGFYARECRKCHDSARNLARLRLALRNGQLVGRYSGRDIGAFLATHARMTPDEAAAMTEALAAILQGGR
;
A
#
# COMPACT_ATOMS: atom_id res chain seq x y z
N MET A 1 -35.11 30.90 37.33
CA MET A 1 -34.56 31.24 35.99
C MET A 1 -33.06 31.44 36.13
N ILE A 2 -32.32 31.24 35.04
CA ILE A 2 -30.84 31.15 34.92
C ILE A 2 -30.36 29.74 35.30
N GLY A 3 -29.80 28.93 34.41
CA GLY A 3 -29.28 29.17 33.07
C GLY A 3 -28.11 28.19 32.93
N GLY A 4 -28.32 27.13 32.15
CA GLY A 4 -27.35 26.05 32.01
C GLY A 4 -26.08 26.50 31.30
N LEU A 5 -24.96 25.85 31.64
CA LEU A 5 -23.76 25.83 30.81
C LEU A 5 -23.40 24.37 30.56
N LEU A 6 -23.83 23.86 29.41
CA LEU A 6 -23.29 22.65 28.81
C LEU A 6 -21.95 23.02 28.18
N LEU A 7 -20.86 22.58 28.79
CA LEU A 7 -19.52 22.66 28.21
C LEU A 7 -19.43 21.62 27.09
N GLY A 8 -19.68 22.07 25.86
CA GLY A 8 -19.50 21.25 24.66
C GLY A 8 -18.01 20.99 24.44
N ALA A 9 -17.59 19.73 24.54
CA ALA A 9 -16.31 19.28 24.06
C ALA A 9 -16.30 19.35 22.53
N LEU A 10 -15.64 20.37 21.97
CA LEU A 10 -15.22 20.36 20.58
C LEU A 10 -14.07 19.36 20.48
N GLY A 11 -14.35 18.19 19.91
CA GLY A 11 -13.32 17.25 19.52
C GLY A 11 -12.43 17.89 18.47
N ASP A 12 -11.16 18.04 18.80
CA ASP A 12 -10.11 18.51 17.91
C ASP A 12 -9.91 17.43 16.81
N ALA A 13 -10.58 17.61 15.67
CA ALA A 13 -10.29 16.84 14.48
C ALA A 13 -9.01 17.43 13.86
N GLY A 14 -7.87 17.03 14.40
CA GLY A 14 -6.57 17.31 13.80
C GLY A 14 -6.54 16.85 12.33
N PRO A 15 -5.67 17.44 11.49
CA PRO A 15 -5.62 17.13 10.06
C PRO A 15 -5.47 15.62 9.85
N ARG A 16 -6.48 15.02 9.21
CA ARG A 16 -6.46 13.61 8.78
C ARG A 16 -5.25 13.46 7.85
N ALA A 17 -4.31 12.59 8.21
CA ALA A 17 -3.19 12.25 7.33
C ALA A 17 -3.73 11.86 5.96
N ALA A 18 -3.11 12.36 4.90
CA ALA A 18 -3.51 12.05 3.53
C ALA A 18 -3.51 10.52 3.31
N ASP A 19 -4.59 10.00 2.72
CA ASP A 19 -4.72 8.59 2.37
C ASP A 19 -4.55 8.41 0.87
N PHE A 20 -3.57 7.57 0.49
CA PHE A 20 -3.26 7.28 -0.90
C PHE A 20 -4.47 6.72 -1.67
N HIS A 21 -5.24 5.82 -1.06
CA HIS A 21 -6.38 5.19 -1.72
C HIS A 21 -7.52 6.18 -1.89
N GLU A 22 -7.82 6.99 -0.87
CA GLU A 22 -8.87 8.01 -0.97
C GLU A 22 -8.54 9.02 -2.08
N ILE A 23 -7.28 9.46 -2.17
CA ILE A 23 -6.84 10.40 -3.23
C ILE A 23 -6.89 9.73 -4.61
N TRP A 24 -6.41 8.48 -4.73
CA TRP A 24 -6.42 7.75 -5.99
C TRP A 24 -7.86 7.53 -6.51
N GLU A 25 -8.77 7.08 -5.64
CA GLU A 25 -10.17 6.86 -5.99
C GLU A 25 -10.86 8.17 -6.38
N ALA A 26 -10.61 9.26 -5.65
CA ALA A 26 -11.24 10.54 -5.94
C ALA A 26 -10.72 11.20 -7.22
N ARG A 27 -9.42 11.04 -7.54
CA ARG A 27 -8.75 11.87 -8.55
C ARG A 27 -8.21 11.11 -9.76
N CYS A 28 -7.87 9.83 -9.62
CA CYS A 28 -7.06 9.11 -10.60
C CYS A 28 -7.80 7.94 -11.27
N ILE A 29 -8.68 7.24 -10.53
CA ILE A 29 -9.27 5.97 -10.97
C ILE A 29 -10.05 6.07 -12.29
N ALA A 30 -10.74 7.20 -12.52
CA ALA A 30 -11.56 7.40 -13.71
C ALA A 30 -10.77 7.37 -15.04
N CYS A 31 -9.46 7.67 -15.00
CA CYS A 31 -8.59 7.64 -16.17
C CYS A 31 -7.55 6.50 -16.13
N HIS A 32 -7.11 6.09 -14.94
CA HIS A 32 -6.00 5.16 -14.77
C HIS A 32 -6.41 3.76 -14.29
N GLY A 33 -7.65 3.55 -13.87
CA GLY A 33 -8.08 2.30 -13.23
C GLY A 33 -7.48 2.13 -11.83
N HIS A 34 -7.38 0.89 -11.36
CA HIS A 34 -6.88 0.60 -10.01
C HIS A 34 -5.39 0.94 -9.84
N ALA A 35 -5.04 1.50 -8.68
CA ALA A 35 -3.68 1.94 -8.38
C ALA A 35 -2.64 0.83 -8.54
N GLY A 36 -2.91 -0.36 -8.00
CA GLY A 36 -1.97 -1.47 -8.09
C GLY A 36 -1.69 -1.91 -9.53
N ASP A 37 -2.71 -1.91 -10.39
CA ASP A 37 -2.55 -2.26 -11.81
C ASP A 37 -1.71 -1.19 -12.51
N PHE A 38 -2.02 0.08 -12.28
CA PHE A 38 -1.24 1.19 -12.81
C PHE A 38 0.22 1.13 -12.38
N VAL A 39 0.50 0.91 -11.10
CA VAL A 39 1.89 0.84 -10.59
C VAL A 39 2.67 -0.27 -11.28
N ARG A 40 2.12 -1.50 -11.31
CA ARG A 40 2.79 -2.66 -11.94
C ARG A 40 2.99 -2.48 -13.43
N GLU A 41 2.00 -1.89 -14.09
CA GLU A 41 2.03 -1.79 -15.55
C GLU A 41 2.75 -0.55 -16.04
N ARG A 42 2.83 0.54 -15.29
CA ARG A 42 3.29 1.83 -15.84
C ARG A 42 4.57 2.34 -15.20
N LEU A 43 4.94 1.82 -14.03
CA LEU A 43 6.05 2.34 -13.25
C LEU A 43 7.15 1.29 -13.06
N THR A 44 8.36 1.78 -12.88
CA THR A 44 9.56 1.03 -12.50
C THR A 44 10.28 1.74 -11.38
N LEU A 45 11.14 1.03 -10.65
CA LEU A 45 11.98 1.59 -9.60
C LEU A 45 13.44 1.43 -10.03
N GLU A 46 14.15 2.55 -10.18
CA GLU A 46 15.58 2.61 -10.50
C GLU A 46 16.32 3.31 -9.36
N GLY A 47 17.12 2.55 -8.61
CA GLY A 47 17.58 2.98 -7.29
C GLY A 47 16.40 3.34 -6.39
N ASP A 48 16.37 4.57 -5.89
CA ASP A 48 15.27 5.10 -5.07
C ASP A 48 14.24 5.92 -5.87
N THR A 49 14.39 5.99 -7.20
CA THR A 49 13.54 6.83 -8.05
C THR A 49 12.43 6.01 -8.70
N VAL A 50 11.18 6.39 -8.45
CA VAL A 50 10.02 5.85 -9.18
C VAL A 50 9.93 6.54 -10.53
N GLN A 51 9.97 5.76 -11.60
CA GLN A 51 9.98 6.25 -12.98
C GLN A 51 8.81 5.70 -13.78
N GLY A 52 8.37 6.46 -14.79
CA GLY A 52 7.55 5.90 -15.86
C GLY A 52 8.36 4.95 -16.74
N ARG A 53 7.68 4.14 -17.56
CA ARG A 53 8.33 3.25 -18.56
C ARG A 53 9.26 3.94 -19.55
N ASP A 54 9.14 5.25 -19.69
CA ASP A 54 10.01 6.09 -20.51
C ASP A 54 11.27 6.56 -19.78
N GLY A 55 11.52 6.06 -18.56
CA GLY A 55 12.69 6.35 -17.73
C GLY A 55 12.62 7.71 -17.03
N ARG A 56 11.50 8.44 -17.10
CA ARG A 56 11.37 9.75 -16.47
C ARG A 56 10.85 9.62 -15.05
N ASP A 57 11.46 10.37 -14.13
CA ASP A 57 10.98 10.53 -12.76
C ASP A 57 9.49 10.94 -12.74
N ILE A 58 8.71 10.27 -11.91
CA ILE A 58 7.27 10.50 -11.76
C ILE A 58 6.95 11.76 -10.96
N VAL A 59 7.86 12.26 -10.11
CA VAL A 59 7.62 13.41 -9.22
C VAL A 59 7.20 14.68 -9.98
N PRO A 60 7.93 15.12 -11.03
CA PRO A 60 7.52 16.29 -11.80
C PRO A 60 6.16 16.13 -12.50
N PHE A 61 5.76 14.88 -12.80
CA PHE A 61 4.47 14.57 -13.38
C PHE A 61 3.36 14.69 -12.34
N LEU A 62 3.52 14.09 -11.16
CA LEU A 62 2.54 14.16 -10.06
C LEU A 62 2.27 15.60 -9.62
N LYS A 63 3.28 16.47 -9.64
CA LYS A 63 3.14 17.90 -9.30
C LYS A 63 2.34 18.73 -10.31
N ARG A 64 2.12 18.24 -11.53
CA ARG A 64 1.53 19.04 -12.62
C ARG A 64 0.29 18.41 -13.23
N HIS A 65 0.21 17.09 -13.26
CA HIS A 65 -0.87 16.39 -13.94
C HIS A 65 -2.22 16.63 -13.24
N ARG A 66 -3.25 17.01 -14.02
CA ARG A 66 -4.64 17.22 -13.54
C ARG A 66 -4.74 18.09 -12.27
N GLY A 67 -4.03 19.21 -12.25
CA GLY A 67 -4.05 20.15 -11.13
C GLY A 67 -3.01 19.87 -10.04
N GLY A 68 -2.23 18.80 -10.16
CA GLY A 68 -1.09 18.52 -9.31
C GLY A 68 -1.46 18.00 -7.91
N LEU A 69 -0.55 17.23 -7.33
CA LEU A 69 -0.55 16.88 -5.91
C LEU A 69 0.28 17.91 -5.13
N SER A 70 -0.09 18.15 -3.87
CA SER A 70 0.75 18.88 -2.91
C SER A 70 2.03 18.11 -2.60
N ASP A 71 3.05 18.77 -2.06
CA ASP A 71 4.33 18.11 -1.74
C ASP A 71 4.16 16.91 -0.80
N ALA A 72 3.32 17.03 0.24
CA ALA A 72 3.05 15.93 1.16
C ALA A 72 2.32 14.74 0.49
N GLU A 73 1.40 15.01 -0.44
CA GLU A 73 0.74 13.96 -1.21
C GLU A 73 1.69 13.30 -2.21
N VAL A 74 2.61 14.07 -2.82
CA VAL A 74 3.65 13.51 -3.69
C VAL A 74 4.54 12.56 -2.91
N ASP A 75 5.01 12.95 -1.73
CA ASP A 75 5.87 12.11 -0.89
C ASP A 75 5.15 10.81 -0.50
N LEU A 76 3.87 10.91 -0.12
CA LEU A 76 3.02 9.75 0.14
C LEU A 76 2.92 8.83 -1.08
N PHE A 77 2.64 9.39 -2.26
CA PHE A 77 2.49 8.63 -3.50
C PHE A 77 3.77 7.91 -3.87
N VAL A 78 4.92 8.61 -3.85
CA VAL A 78 6.23 8.01 -4.16
C VAL A 78 6.54 6.88 -3.17
N GLN A 79 6.30 7.09 -1.87
CA GLN A 79 6.54 6.07 -0.85
C GLN A 79 5.67 4.82 -1.08
N VAL A 80 4.38 4.99 -1.35
CA VAL A 80 3.47 3.85 -1.56
C VAL A 80 3.81 3.13 -2.86
N MET A 81 4.07 3.87 -3.94
CA MET A 81 4.39 3.30 -5.25
C MET A 81 5.72 2.54 -5.22
N SER A 82 6.78 3.10 -4.61
CA SER A 82 8.08 2.43 -4.51
C SER A 82 7.99 1.12 -3.74
N ARG A 83 7.27 1.12 -2.61
CA ARG A 83 7.00 -0.10 -1.83
C ARG A 83 6.21 -1.14 -2.62
N GLN A 84 5.20 -0.73 -3.38
CA GLN A 84 4.43 -1.63 -4.23
C GLN A 84 5.29 -2.25 -5.36
N ILE A 85 6.13 -1.46 -6.02
CA ILE A 85 7.02 -1.95 -7.08
C ILE A 85 8.03 -2.95 -6.50
N ALA A 86 8.65 -2.62 -5.36
CA ALA A 86 9.61 -3.49 -4.68
C ALA A 86 8.96 -4.82 -4.25
N ALA A 87 7.76 -4.77 -3.65
CA ALA A 87 7.03 -5.94 -3.20
C ALA A 87 6.55 -6.82 -4.36
N ASP A 88 6.03 -6.23 -5.44
CA ASP A 88 5.59 -6.98 -6.61
C ASP A 88 6.77 -7.63 -7.33
N GLY A 89 7.92 -6.96 -7.44
CA GLY A 89 9.14 -7.53 -8.00
C GLY A 89 9.59 -8.80 -7.26
N PHE A 90 9.50 -8.81 -5.93
CA PHE A 90 9.83 -10.00 -5.15
C PHE A 90 8.75 -11.09 -5.28
N TYR A 91 7.47 -10.75 -5.08
CA TYR A 91 6.37 -11.70 -5.20
C TYR A 91 6.36 -12.38 -6.58
N ALA A 92 6.63 -11.58 -7.62
CA ALA A 92 6.79 -12.02 -9.00
C ALA A 92 7.84 -13.11 -9.17
N ARG A 93 9.03 -12.91 -8.58
CA ARG A 93 10.17 -13.80 -8.75
C ARG A 93 10.07 -15.03 -7.86
N GLU A 94 9.64 -14.88 -6.61
CA GLU A 94 9.77 -15.96 -5.62
C GLU A 94 8.45 -16.63 -5.24
N CYS A 95 7.36 -15.88 -5.15
CA CYS A 95 6.08 -16.43 -4.67
C CYS A 95 5.23 -17.01 -5.81
N ARG A 96 5.23 -16.36 -6.98
CA ARG A 96 4.42 -16.77 -8.14
C ARG A 96 4.84 -18.09 -8.79
N LYS A 97 5.98 -18.65 -8.38
CA LYS A 97 6.38 -20.02 -8.75
C LYS A 97 5.42 -21.08 -8.21
N CYS A 98 4.78 -20.81 -7.07
CA CYS A 98 3.85 -21.76 -6.41
C CYS A 98 2.48 -21.16 -6.09
N HIS A 99 2.36 -19.83 -6.10
CA HIS A 99 1.12 -19.11 -5.86
C HIS A 99 0.63 -18.40 -7.12
N ASP A 100 -0.65 -18.05 -7.13
CA ASP A 100 -1.25 -17.19 -8.13
C ASP A 100 -0.91 -15.72 -7.87
N SER A 101 -1.89 -14.82 -7.72
CA SER A 101 -1.65 -13.41 -7.42
C SER A 101 -1.51 -13.16 -5.91
N ALA A 102 -0.71 -12.15 -5.53
CA ALA A 102 -0.59 -11.72 -4.14
C ALA A 102 -1.97 -11.36 -3.54
N ARG A 103 -2.85 -10.78 -4.37
CA ARG A 103 -4.24 -10.48 -4.03
C ARG A 103 -5.02 -11.73 -3.65
N ASN A 104 -4.96 -12.79 -4.46
CA ASN A 104 -5.68 -14.02 -4.17
C ASN A 104 -5.10 -14.74 -2.96
N LEU A 105 -3.76 -14.84 -2.88
CA LEU A 105 -3.09 -15.41 -1.70
C LEU A 105 -3.55 -14.70 -0.42
N ALA A 106 -3.43 -13.37 -0.39
CA ALA A 106 -3.81 -12.57 0.76
C ALA A 106 -5.29 -12.78 1.12
N ARG A 107 -6.21 -12.57 0.17
CA ARG A 107 -7.65 -12.60 0.45
C ARG A 107 -8.17 -13.98 0.81
N LEU A 108 -7.67 -15.03 0.17
CA LEU A 108 -8.19 -16.39 0.35
C LEU A 108 -7.52 -17.15 1.49
N ARG A 109 -6.24 -16.87 1.77
CA ARG A 109 -5.44 -17.68 2.70
C ARG A 109 -4.97 -16.93 3.94
N LEU A 110 -4.98 -15.60 3.95
CA LEU A 110 -4.45 -14.79 5.04
C LEU A 110 -5.57 -14.00 5.73
N ALA A 111 -5.28 -13.56 6.95
CA ALA A 111 -6.13 -12.68 7.74
C ALA A 111 -5.27 -11.74 8.59
N LEU A 112 -5.75 -10.53 8.82
CA LEU A 112 -5.22 -9.65 9.86
C LEU A 112 -5.97 -9.92 11.16
N ARG A 113 -5.24 -10.23 12.22
CA ARG A 113 -5.78 -10.40 13.58
C ARG A 113 -4.90 -9.62 14.54
N ASN A 114 -5.49 -8.69 15.29
CA ASN A 114 -4.76 -7.84 16.23
C ASN A 114 -3.53 -7.14 15.61
N GLY A 115 -3.65 -6.68 14.35
CA GLY A 115 -2.56 -6.03 13.62
C GLY A 115 -1.50 -6.99 13.04
N GLN A 116 -1.57 -8.28 13.33
CA GLN A 116 -0.63 -9.29 12.84
C GLN A 116 -1.20 -10.05 11.64
N LEU A 117 -0.37 -10.26 10.61
CA LEU A 117 -0.74 -11.08 9.45
C LEU A 117 -0.57 -12.56 9.80
N VAL A 118 -1.68 -13.30 9.74
CA VAL A 118 -1.73 -14.72 10.08
C VAL A 118 -2.34 -15.55 8.96
N GLY A 119 -2.03 -16.84 8.94
CA GLY A 119 -2.75 -17.81 8.12
C GLY A 119 -4.21 -17.89 8.56
N ARG A 120 -5.15 -17.68 7.65
CA ARG A 120 -6.60 -17.60 7.92
C ARG A 120 -7.12 -18.85 8.66
N TYR A 121 -6.70 -20.02 8.19
CA TYR A 121 -7.17 -21.31 8.70
C TYR A 121 -6.22 -21.93 9.73
N SER A 122 -4.92 -21.63 9.64
CA SER A 122 -3.90 -22.23 10.52
C SER A 122 -3.60 -21.37 11.75
N GLY A 123 -3.92 -20.08 11.74
CA GLY A 123 -3.52 -19.13 12.77
C GLY A 123 -2.02 -18.86 12.84
N ARG A 124 -1.23 -19.40 11.90
CA ARG A 124 0.24 -19.30 11.91
C ARG A 124 0.69 -17.87 11.61
N ASP A 125 1.69 -17.40 12.35
CA ASP A 125 2.42 -16.17 12.02
C ASP A 125 3.04 -16.27 10.62
N ILE A 126 2.69 -15.36 9.73
CA ILE A 126 3.18 -15.39 8.35
C ILE A 126 4.63 -14.92 8.25
N GLY A 127 5.05 -13.90 9.00
CA GLY A 127 6.43 -13.42 8.97
C GLY A 127 7.41 -14.52 9.39
N ALA A 128 7.13 -15.20 10.50
CA ALA A 128 7.93 -16.33 10.95
C ALA A 128 7.88 -17.52 9.97
N PHE A 129 6.72 -17.78 9.36
CA PHE A 129 6.58 -18.87 8.41
C PHE A 129 7.37 -18.63 7.11
N LEU A 130 7.41 -17.39 6.61
CA LEU A 130 8.13 -17.02 5.39
C LEU A 130 9.64 -17.31 5.48
N ALA A 131 10.25 -17.14 6.66
CA ALA A 131 11.64 -17.48 6.91
C ALA A 131 11.96 -18.96 6.64
N THR A 132 10.99 -19.86 6.81
CA THR A 132 11.16 -21.30 6.52
C THR A 132 10.60 -21.74 5.16
N HIS A 133 9.52 -21.10 4.70
CA HIS A 133 8.80 -21.51 3.50
C HIS A 133 9.45 -20.96 2.23
N ALA A 134 9.64 -19.65 2.20
CA ALA A 134 10.30 -18.95 1.10
C ALA A 134 11.80 -18.79 1.34
N ARG A 135 12.30 -19.22 2.52
CA ARG A 135 13.70 -19.06 2.95
C ARG A 135 14.17 -17.61 2.90
N MET A 136 13.26 -16.70 3.22
CA MET A 136 13.52 -15.26 3.25
C MET A 136 14.43 -14.91 4.42
N THR A 137 15.26 -13.89 4.21
CA THR A 137 15.89 -13.16 5.32
C THR A 137 14.81 -12.47 6.18
N PRO A 138 15.13 -12.09 7.43
CA PRO A 138 14.18 -11.38 8.29
C PRO A 138 13.60 -10.12 7.65
N ASP A 139 14.42 -9.33 6.95
CA ASP A 139 14.01 -8.08 6.32
C ASP A 139 13.08 -8.31 5.13
N GLU A 140 13.38 -9.31 4.29
CA GLU A 140 12.50 -9.69 3.18
C GLU A 140 11.16 -10.23 3.67
N ALA A 141 11.17 -11.04 4.74
CA ALA A 141 9.95 -11.56 5.34
C ALA A 141 9.10 -10.44 5.94
N ALA A 142 9.72 -9.45 6.58
CA ALA A 142 9.02 -8.26 7.09
C ALA A 142 8.38 -7.46 5.96
N ALA A 143 9.15 -7.11 4.93
CA ALA A 143 8.65 -6.34 3.78
C ALA A 143 7.51 -7.06 3.04
N MET A 144 7.61 -8.38 2.85
CA MET A 144 6.55 -9.16 2.21
C MET A 144 5.30 -9.27 3.10
N THR A 145 5.48 -9.41 4.41
CA THR A 145 4.36 -9.43 5.37
C THR A 145 3.61 -8.10 5.35
N GLU A 146 4.32 -6.97 5.33
CA GLU A 146 3.72 -5.65 5.20
C GLU A 146 2.96 -5.50 3.87
N ALA A 147 3.55 -5.91 2.75
CA ALA A 147 2.90 -5.83 1.45
C ALA A 147 1.61 -6.66 1.37
N LEU A 148 1.63 -7.90 1.89
CA LEU A 148 0.46 -8.76 1.94
C LEU A 148 -0.62 -8.24 2.91
N ALA A 149 -0.22 -7.62 4.03
CA ALA A 149 -1.14 -6.97 4.95
C ALA A 149 -1.79 -5.73 4.33
N ALA A 150 -1.04 -4.92 3.59
CA ALA A 150 -1.55 -3.74 2.90
C ALA A 150 -2.66 -4.10 1.90
N ILE A 151 -2.53 -5.23 1.19
CA ILE A 151 -3.58 -5.75 0.29
C ILE A 151 -4.90 -6.03 1.03
N LEU A 152 -4.83 -6.50 2.29
CA LEU A 152 -6.02 -6.77 3.11
C LEU A 152 -6.63 -5.50 3.70
N GLN A 153 -5.81 -4.47 3.93
CA GLN A 153 -6.25 -3.19 4.50
C GLN A 153 -6.85 -2.25 3.44
N GLY A 154 -6.31 -2.23 2.22
CA GLY A 154 -6.75 -1.37 1.12
C GLY A 154 -7.92 -1.93 0.29
N GLY A 155 -8.92 -2.59 0.89
CA GLY A 155 -10.06 -3.13 0.14
C GLY A 155 -10.77 -2.03 -0.68
N ARG A 156 -11.09 -2.20 -1.97
CA ARG A 156 -11.70 -3.38 -2.63
C ARG A 156 -10.93 -3.81 -3.88
#